data_AF-A0A8I1NST0-F1
#
_entry.id   AF-A0A8I1NST0-F1
#
_cell.length_a   1.000
_cell.length_b   1.000
_cell.length_c   1.000
_cell.angle_alpha   90.00
_cell.angle_beta   90.00
_cell.angle_gamma   90.00
#
_symmetry.space_group_name_H-M   'P 1'
#
loop_
_entity.id
_entity.type
_entity.pdbx_description
1 polymer ?
#
loop_
_entity_poly.entity_id
_entity_poly.type
_entity_poly.pdbx_seq_one_letter_code
_entity_poly.pdbx_strand_id
1 'polypeptide(L)'
;MASEPIHLKQAGARWFHSHDHHSPNLSKTSLGEFFTVVLSAGAYIGEIWPFNHRFYRSGVYVSVFMTEEMKSEIESKTRFRFRDPPKINLNSTGGDHG
;
A
#
# COMPACT_ATOMS: atom_id res chain seq x y z
N MET A 1 14.90 9.32 -2.94
CA MET A 1 13.79 8.85 -2.08
C MET A 1 13.36 10.04 -1.23
N ALA A 2 12.08 10.44 -1.27
CA ALA A 2 11.58 11.48 -0.37
C ALA A 2 11.69 10.98 1.07
N SER A 3 12.19 11.82 1.99
CA SER A 3 12.35 11.46 3.39
C SER A 3 10.98 11.24 4.04
N GLU A 4 10.82 10.14 4.78
CA GLU A 4 9.61 9.83 5.55
C GLU A 4 9.16 11.02 6.42
N PRO A 5 7.85 11.34 6.50
CA PRO A 5 7.37 12.42 7.35
C PRO A 5 7.68 12.17 8.83
N ILE A 6 8.46 13.06 9.44
CA ILE A 6 8.98 12.91 10.81
C ILE A 6 7.85 12.76 11.84
N HIS A 7 6.79 13.57 11.70
CA HIS A 7 5.65 13.53 12.64
C HIS A 7 4.90 12.19 12.59
N LEU A 8 4.69 11.62 11.40
CA LEU A 8 4.07 10.29 11.25
C LEU A 8 4.98 9.21 11.83
N LYS A 9 6.29 9.30 11.58
CA LYS A 9 7.28 8.36 12.11
C LYS A 9 7.29 8.35 13.64
N GLN A 10 7.22 9.52 14.26
CA GLN A 10 7.11 9.65 15.72
C GLN A 10 5.79 9.07 16.26
N ALA A 11 4.71 9.12 15.49
CA ALA A 11 3.43 8.50 15.81
C ALA A 11 3.40 6.98 15.58
N GLY A 12 4.53 6.35 15.21
CA GLY A 12 4.61 4.91 14.99
C GLY A 12 4.18 4.46 13.60
N ALA A 13 4.10 5.39 12.63
CA ALA A 13 3.79 5.04 11.26
C ALA A 13 4.86 4.14 10.64
N ARG A 14 4.42 3.24 9.77
CA ARG A 14 5.27 2.37 8.98
C ARG A 14 4.71 2.20 7.57
N TRP A 15 5.53 1.65 6.69
CA TRP A 15 5.11 1.34 5.32
C TRP A 15 4.13 0.17 5.32
N PHE A 16 3.07 0.33 4.52
CA PHE A 16 2.10 -0.69 4.17
C PHE A 16 1.93 -0.73 2.66
N HIS A 17 1.69 -1.92 2.11
CA HIS A 17 1.47 -2.13 0.69
C HIS A 17 0.03 -2.55 0.46
N SER A 18 -0.60 -2.11 -0.62
CA SER A 18 -1.92 -2.60 -0.99
C SER A 18 -1.92 -4.11 -1.26
N HIS A 19 -3.03 -4.75 -0.93
CA HIS A 19 -3.27 -6.16 -1.23
C HIS A 19 -3.72 -6.31 -2.69
N ASP A 20 -3.22 -7.34 -3.37
CA ASP A 20 -3.35 -7.52 -4.82
C ASP A 20 -4.79 -7.54 -5.38
N HIS A 21 -5.76 -8.01 -4.60
CA HIS A 21 -7.18 -8.06 -4.99
C HIS A 21 -8.03 -6.92 -4.41
N HIS A 22 -7.44 -6.10 -3.55
CA HIS A 22 -8.09 -4.98 -2.85
C HIS A 22 -7.31 -3.68 -3.07
N SER A 23 -6.63 -3.59 -4.21
CA SER A 23 -5.90 -2.41 -4.64
C SER A 23 -6.81 -1.48 -5.44
N PRO A 24 -6.53 -0.16 -5.51
CA PRO A 24 -7.17 0.68 -6.51
C PRO A 24 -6.87 0.20 -7.93
N ASN A 25 -7.68 0.64 -8.87
CA ASN A 25 -7.47 0.40 -10.30
C ASN A 25 -7.37 1.72 -11.07
N LEU A 26 -6.98 1.67 -12.34
CA LEU A 26 -6.78 2.86 -13.19
C LEU A 26 -8.05 3.65 -13.56
N SER A 27 -9.22 3.34 -12.99
CA SER A 27 -10.39 4.19 -13.20
C SER A 27 -10.28 5.49 -12.41
N LYS A 28 -10.77 6.59 -13.00
CA LYS A 28 -10.81 7.91 -12.35
C LYS A 28 -11.50 7.85 -10.99
N THR A 29 -12.62 7.14 -10.90
CA THR A 29 -13.38 7.00 -9.66
C THR A 29 -12.58 6.23 -8.60
N SER A 30 -11.97 5.09 -8.95
CA SER A 30 -11.22 4.29 -7.98
C SER A 30 -9.96 5.01 -7.46
N LEU A 31 -9.24 5.72 -8.34
CA LEU A 31 -8.09 6.52 -7.91
C LEU A 31 -8.53 7.73 -7.09
N GLY A 32 -9.57 8.43 -7.53
CA GLY A 32 -10.12 9.57 -6.80
C GLY A 32 -10.57 9.19 -5.40
N GLU A 33 -11.30 8.10 -5.25
CA GLU A 33 -11.69 7.53 -3.96
C GLU A 33 -10.46 7.19 -3.10
N PHE A 34 -9.50 6.47 -3.67
CA PHE A 34 -8.27 6.11 -2.97
C PHE A 34 -7.51 7.32 -2.44
N PHE A 35 -7.17 8.28 -3.31
CA PHE A 35 -6.42 9.48 -2.91
C PHE A 35 -7.19 10.30 -1.88
N THR A 36 -8.50 10.47 -2.07
CA THR A 36 -9.32 11.25 -1.14
C THR A 36 -9.31 10.62 0.25
N VAL A 37 -9.56 9.32 0.36
CA VAL A 37 -9.67 8.66 1.66
C VAL A 37 -8.31 8.58 2.36
N VAL A 38 -7.24 8.23 1.65
CA VAL A 38 -5.90 8.11 2.24
C VAL A 38 -5.38 9.47 2.71
N LEU A 39 -5.53 10.53 1.91
CA LEU A 39 -5.10 11.86 2.29
C LEU A 39 -5.96 12.43 3.43
N SER A 40 -7.27 12.14 3.45
CA SER A 40 -8.15 12.58 4.54
C SER A 40 -7.82 11.91 5.88
N ALA A 41 -7.30 10.69 5.87
CA ALA A 41 -6.80 10.02 7.06
C ALA A 41 -5.43 10.57 7.55
N GLY A 42 -4.81 11.50 6.82
CA GLY A 42 -3.50 12.05 7.14
C GLY A 42 -2.32 11.14 6.81
N ALA A 43 -2.56 10.07 6.05
CA ALA A 43 -1.51 9.14 5.64
C ALA A 43 -0.64 9.71 4.50
N TYR A 44 0.61 9.25 4.42
CA TYR A 44 1.54 9.66 3.37
C TYR A 44 1.61 8.62 2.27
N ILE A 45 1.34 9.04 1.04
CA ILE A 45 1.41 8.16 -0.14
C ILE A 45 2.85 8.14 -0.63
N GLY A 46 3.42 6.94 -0.70
CA GLY A 46 4.76 6.71 -1.25
C GLY A 46 4.71 6.38 -2.73
N GLU A 47 5.09 5.16 -3.05
CA GLU A 47 5.22 4.68 -4.42
C GLU A 47 3.86 4.21 -4.95
N ILE A 48 3.61 4.54 -6.22
CA ILE A 48 2.43 4.10 -6.95
C ILE A 48 2.93 3.38 -8.18
N TRP A 49 2.57 2.11 -8.32
CA TRP A 49 2.90 1.27 -9.46
C TRP A 49 1.65 1.05 -10.31
N PRO A 50 1.43 1.89 -11.34
CA PRO A 50 0.36 1.71 -12.29
C PRO A 50 0.76 0.65 -13.32
N PHE A 51 0.41 -0.62 -13.09
CA PHE A 51 0.66 -1.67 -14.08
C PHE A 51 -0.43 -1.68 -15.17
N ASN A 52 -0.02 -1.48 -16.43
CA ASN A 52 -0.88 -1.65 -17.60
C ASN A 52 -0.36 -2.80 -18.48
N HIS A 53 -1.01 -3.97 -18.42
CA HIS A 53 -0.70 -5.10 -19.30
C HIS A 53 -1.84 -5.34 -20.30
N ARG A 54 -2.31 -4.29 -20.99
CA ARG A 54 -3.34 -4.35 -22.05
C ARG A 54 -4.63 -5.14 -21.68
N PHE A 55 -4.99 -5.12 -20.39
CA PHE A 55 -6.26 -5.57 -19.78
C PHE A 55 -6.39 -7.12 -19.64
N TYR A 56 -6.70 -7.72 -18.48
CA TYR A 56 -7.73 -7.40 -17.49
C TYR A 56 -7.16 -7.35 -16.05
N ARG A 57 -7.71 -6.41 -15.26
CA ARG A 57 -7.47 -6.06 -13.84
C ARG A 57 -6.63 -4.82 -13.52
N SER A 58 -5.94 -4.17 -14.47
CA SER A 58 -5.33 -2.81 -14.36
C SER A 58 -5.05 -2.31 -12.93
N GLY A 59 -4.38 -3.15 -12.14
CA GLY A 59 -4.25 -2.99 -10.71
C GLY A 59 -3.19 -1.94 -10.44
N VAL A 60 -3.51 -1.00 -9.57
CA VAL A 60 -2.58 0.03 -9.13
C VAL A 60 -2.11 -0.37 -7.75
N TYR A 61 -0.86 -0.79 -7.64
CA TYR A 61 -0.27 -1.11 -6.34
C TYR A 61 0.29 0.15 -5.73
N VAL A 62 0.13 0.29 -4.42
CA VAL A 62 0.50 1.52 -3.71
C VAL A 62 1.21 1.16 -2.41
N SER A 63 2.23 1.95 -2.06
CA SER A 63 2.77 1.98 -0.72
C SER A 63 2.29 3.24 0.01
N VAL A 64 1.89 3.06 1.26
CA VAL A 64 1.36 4.12 2.13
C VAL A 64 2.08 4.05 3.46
N PHE A 65 2.61 5.18 3.92
CA PHE A 65 3.23 5.34 5.22
C PHE A 65 2.19 5.91 6.18
N MET A 66 1.75 5.10 7.14
CA MET A 66 0.64 5.43 8.03
C MET A 66 0.72 4.63 9.33
N THR A 67 -0.08 5.01 10.33
CA THR A 67 -0.25 4.23 11.57
C THR A 67 -1.30 3.12 11.37
N GLU A 68 -1.42 2.21 12.33
CA GLU A 68 -2.46 1.16 12.29
C GLU A 68 -3.87 1.73 12.46
N GLU A 69 -4.02 2.83 13.20
CA GLU A 69 -5.29 3.52 13.38
C GLU A 69 -5.77 4.11 12.05
N MET A 70 -4.87 4.79 11.32
CA MET A 70 -5.15 5.32 9.98
C MET A 70 -5.49 4.20 9.00
N LYS A 71 -4.73 3.10 9.02
CA LYS A 71 -5.04 1.92 8.20
C LYS A 71 -6.44 1.39 8.51
N SER A 72 -6.77 1.19 9.78
CA SER A 72 -8.08 0.70 10.22
C SER A 72 -9.20 1.63 9.79
N GLU A 73 -8.99 2.95 9.89
CA GLU A 73 -9.95 3.95 9.40
C GLU A 73 -10.21 3.80 7.89
N ILE A 74 -9.15 3.72 7.07
CA ILE A 74 -9.27 3.60 5.61
C ILE A 74 -9.97 2.28 5.23
N GLU A 75 -9.59 1.17 5.87
CA GLU A 75 -10.15 -0.16 5.60
C GLU A 75 -11.62 -0.28 6.05
N SER A 76 -12.05 0.50 7.05
CA SER A 76 -13.44 0.56 7.49
C SER A 76 -14.35 1.32 6.51
N LYS A 77 -13.80 2.30 5.77
CA LYS A 77 -14.54 3.18 4.85
C LYS A 77 -14.52 2.71 3.40
N THR A 78 -13.60 1.81 3.06
CA THR A 78 -13.34 1.41 1.67
C THR A 78 -13.17 -0.09 1.56
N ARG A 79 -13.16 -0.57 0.32
CA ARG A 79 -12.75 -1.94 0.00
C ARG A 79 -11.24 -2.16 -0.02
N PHE A 80 -10.43 -1.10 0.14
CA PHE A 80 -8.98 -1.21 0.04
C PHE A 80 -8.43 -1.98 1.24
N ARG A 81 -7.43 -2.82 1.02
CA ARG A 81 -6.77 -3.58 2.09
C ARG A 81 -5.27 -3.46 1.98
N PHE A 82 -4.59 -3.45 3.12
CA PHE A 82 -3.16 -3.25 3.21
C PHE A 82 -2.48 -4.39 3.97
N ARG A 83 -1.28 -4.74 3.53
CA ARG A 83 -0.39 -5.73 4.13
C ARG A 83 0.94 -5.10 4.51
N ASP A 84 1.65 -5.75 5.41
CA ASP A 84 3.05 -5.37 5.67
C ASP A 84 3.89 -5.57 4.39
N PRO A 85 4.94 -4.75 4.20
CA PRO A 85 5.87 -4.90 3.09
C PRO A 85 6.51 -6.30 3.13
N PRO A 86 6.81 -6.90 1.96
CA PRO A 86 7.44 -8.20 1.90
C PRO A 86 8.77 -8.18 2.65
N LYS A 87 8.92 -9.08 3.62
CA LYS A 87 10.19 -9.28 4.31
C LYS A 87 11.05 -10.21 3.47
N ILE A 88 12.21 -9.73 3.00
CA ILE A 88 13.20 -10.61 2.38
C ILE A 88 13.81 -11.47 3.50
N ASN A 89 13.48 -12.75 3.49
CA ASN A 89 14.17 -13.73 4.34
C ASN A 89 15.42 -14.21 3.59
N LEU A 90 16.59 -13.68 3.97
CA LEU A 90 17.87 -14.02 3.34
C LEU A 90 18.43 -15.41 3.74
N ASN A 91 17.63 -16.25 4.42
CA ASN A 91 18.06 -17.57 4.92
C ASN A 91 17.35 -18.75 4.23
N SER A 92 16.99 -18.64 2.96
CA SER A 92 16.63 -19.80 2.14
C SER A 92 17.87 -20.34 1.43
N THR A 93 18.88 -20.75 2.19
CA THR A 93 19.94 -21.62 1.67
C THR A 93 19.31 -22.94 1.24
N GLY A 94 19.53 -23.31 -0.01
CA GLY A 94 19.01 -24.54 -0.61
C GLY A 94 19.26 -25.76 0.26
N GLY A 95 18.18 -26.49 0.53
CA GLY A 95 18.22 -27.84 1.07
C GLY A 95 17.86 -28.81 -0.04
N ASP A 96 18.88 -29.54 -0.49
CA ASP A 96 18.87 -30.84 -1.16
C ASP A 96 17.89 -31.09 -2.32
N HIS A 97 18.50 -31.21 -3.51
CA HIS A 97 18.07 -32.20 -4.49
C HIS A 97 18.40 -33.60 -3.95
N GLY A 98 17.38 -34.29 -3.42
CA GLY A 98 17.36 -35.75 -3.24
C GLY A 98 16.60 -36.41 -4.38
#